data_AF-F4BLC0-F1
#
_entry.id   AF-F4BLC0-F1
#
_cell.length_a   1.000
_cell.length_b   1.000
_cell.length_c   1.000
_cell.angle_alpha   90.00
_cell.angle_beta   90.00
_cell.angle_gamma   90.00
#
_symmetry.space_group_name_H-M   'P 1'
#
loop_
_entity.id
_entity.type
_entity.pdbx_description
1 polymer ?
#
loop_
_entity_poly.entity_id
_entity_poly.type
_entity_poly.pdbx_seq_one_letter_code
_entity_poly.pdbx_strand_id
1 'polypeptide(L)'
;MADYEEKKDHVLNKLVTVIEELDENIATVEDLSEDPTKQHRLKKWYYEKKAIHDIKKILHDVNKYEKYDDKEMKKFEKEIEKFDD
;
A
#
# COMPACT_ATOMS: atom_id res chain seq x y z
N MET A 1 7.42 -3.52 30.46
CA MET A 1 7.53 -2.19 29.82
C MET A 1 8.35 -2.28 28.54
N ALA A 2 9.56 -2.84 28.56
CA ALA A 2 10.38 -3.08 27.35
C ALA A 2 9.63 -3.79 26.20
N ASP A 3 8.90 -4.87 26.51
CA ASP A 3 8.16 -5.67 25.51
C ASP A 3 7.01 -4.90 24.80
N TYR A 4 6.53 -3.80 25.37
CA TYR A 4 5.48 -2.97 24.76
C TYR A 4 6.06 -1.87 23.86
N GLU A 5 7.22 -1.33 24.21
CA GLU A 5 7.97 -0.41 23.35
C GLU A 5 8.51 -1.13 22.12
N GLU A 6 9.07 -2.33 22.30
CA GLU A 6 9.56 -3.17 21.19
C GLU A 6 8.44 -3.52 20.20
N LYS A 7 7.23 -3.81 20.69
CA LYS A 7 6.05 -4.03 19.83
C LYS A 7 5.62 -2.78 19.06
N LYS A 8 5.73 -1.59 19.66
CA LYS A 8 5.42 -0.33 18.97
C LYS A 8 6.46 -0.03 17.91
N ASP A 9 7.74 -0.19 18.23
CA ASP A 9 8.84 0.02 17.29
C ASP A 9 8.73 -0.94 16.11
N HIS A 10 8.36 -2.20 16.35
CA HIS A 10 8.09 -3.17 15.28
C HIS A 10 6.97 -2.72 14.33
N VAL A 11 5.89 -2.15 14.87
CA VAL A 11 4.78 -1.62 14.05
C VAL A 11 5.21 -0.40 13.26
N LEU A 12 5.95 0.52 13.89
CA LEU A 12 6.48 1.70 13.23
C LEU A 12 7.43 1.30 12.10
N ASN A 13 8.33 0.33 12.32
CA ASN A 13 9.21 -0.20 11.29
C ASN A 13 8.43 -0.79 10.12
N LYS A 14 7.36 -1.56 10.37
CA LYS A 14 6.49 -2.06 9.29
C LYS A 14 5.84 -0.94 8.49
N LEU A 15 5.38 0.13 9.14
CA LEU A 15 4.81 1.28 8.46
C LEU A 15 5.84 2.02 7.61
N VAL A 16 7.06 2.18 8.13
CA VAL A 16 8.20 2.75 7.39
C VAL A 16 8.48 1.93 6.14
N THR A 17 8.59 0.61 6.25
CA THR A 17 8.80 -0.27 5.09
C THR A 17 7.71 -0.13 4.04
N VAL A 18 6.43 -0.04 4.43
CA VAL A 18 5.34 0.15 3.45
C VAL A 18 5.43 1.51 2.73
N ILE A 19 5.88 2.56 3.43
CA ILE A 19 6.08 3.88 2.83
C ILE A 19 7.28 3.86 1.88
N GLU A 20 8.40 3.27 2.30
CA GLU A 20 9.60 3.10 1.45
C GLU A 20 9.27 2.32 0.17
N GLU A 21 8.53 1.20 0.30
CA GLU A 21 8.06 0.44 -0.85
C GLU A 21 7.15 1.26 -1.77
N LEU A 22 6.28 2.13 -1.22
CA LEU A 22 5.42 3.00 -2.02
C LEU A 22 6.25 4.01 -2.81
N ASP A 23 7.20 4.68 -2.15
CA ASP A 23 8.06 5.69 -2.76
C ASP A 23 8.90 5.08 -3.88
N GLU A 24 9.51 3.90 -3.65
CA GLU A 24 10.27 3.18 -4.68
C GLU A 24 9.41 2.77 -5.87
N ASN A 25 8.19 2.27 -5.62
CA ASN A 25 7.27 1.87 -6.69
C ASN A 25 6.79 3.07 -7.51
N ILE A 26 6.51 4.22 -6.87
CA ILE A 26 6.10 5.44 -7.56
C ILE A 26 7.27 5.98 -8.39
N ALA A 27 8.46 6.09 -7.80
CA ALA A 27 9.66 6.55 -8.50
C ALA A 27 9.96 5.68 -9.72
N THR A 28 9.84 4.36 -9.59
CA THR A 28 10.00 3.42 -10.71
C THR A 28 8.99 3.69 -11.83
N VAL A 29 7.73 4.00 -11.50
CA VAL A 29 6.70 4.31 -12.52
C VAL A 29 6.98 5.63 -13.23
N GLU A 30 7.49 6.62 -12.50
CA GLU A 30 7.83 7.96 -13.02
C GLU A 30 9.09 7.93 -13.88
N ASP A 31 10.14 7.22 -13.45
CA ASP A 31 11.39 7.05 -14.20
C ASP A 31 11.18 6.31 -15.53
N LEU A 32 10.17 5.42 -15.60
CA LEU A 32 9.83 4.69 -16.81
C LEU A 32 9.09 5.52 -17.87
N SER A 33 8.70 6.78 -17.58
CA SER A 33 7.94 7.59 -18.55
C SER A 33 8.47 9.02 -18.69
N GLU A 34 8.96 9.38 -19.88
CA GLU A 34 9.10 10.78 -20.29
C GLU A 34 7.73 11.43 -20.55
N ASP A 35 6.67 10.64 -20.77
CA ASP A 35 5.29 11.11 -21.01
C ASP A 35 4.25 10.21 -20.29
N PRO A 36 3.48 10.70 -19.29
CA PRO A 36 2.64 9.87 -18.44
C PRO A 36 1.40 9.33 -19.17
N THR A 37 1.43 8.04 -19.53
CA THR A 37 0.29 7.32 -20.12
C THR A 37 -0.82 6.99 -19.10
N LYS A 38 -2.00 6.61 -19.60
CA LYS A 38 -3.12 6.09 -18.78
C LYS A 38 -2.69 4.88 -17.93
N GLN A 39 -1.82 4.01 -18.47
CA GLN A 39 -1.32 2.84 -17.75
C GLN A 39 -0.38 3.22 -16.60
N HIS A 40 0.51 4.21 -16.78
CA HIS A 40 1.35 4.70 -15.67
C HIS A 40 0.50 5.29 -14.54
N ARG A 41 -0.56 6.05 -14.86
CA ARG A 41 -1.51 6.57 -13.86
C ARG A 41 -2.25 5.46 -13.12
N LEU A 42 -2.74 4.44 -13.84
CA LEU A 42 -3.39 3.27 -13.22
C LEU A 42 -2.43 2.50 -12.31
N LYS A 43 -1.18 2.32 -12.75
CA LYS A 43 -0.15 1.63 -11.98
C LYS A 43 0.26 2.39 -10.72
N LYS A 44 0.41 3.71 -10.80
CA LYS A 44 0.63 4.58 -9.63
C LYS A 44 -0.53 4.47 -8.64
N TRP A 45 -1.76 4.58 -9.14
CA TRP A 45 -2.96 4.43 -8.31
C TRP A 45 -3.07 3.04 -7.67
N TYR A 46 -2.65 1.98 -8.37
CA TYR A 46 -2.57 0.64 -7.82
C TYR A 46 -1.62 0.56 -6.62
N TYR A 47 -0.41 1.10 -6.75
CA TYR A 47 0.58 1.10 -5.66
C TYR A 47 0.10 1.91 -4.45
N GLU A 48 -0.50 3.08 -4.66
CA GLU A 48 -1.10 3.88 -3.58
C GLU A 48 -2.19 3.09 -2.83
N LYS A 49 -3.07 2.39 -3.56
CA LYS A 49 -4.14 1.59 -2.97
C LYS A 49 -3.62 0.38 -2.21
N LYS A 50 -2.59 -0.29 -2.75
CA LYS A 50 -1.90 -1.39 -2.07
C LYS A 50 -1.28 -0.90 -0.76
N ALA A 51 -0.51 0.19 -0.78
CA ALA A 51 0.12 0.73 0.42
C ALA A 51 -0.91 1.11 1.50
N ILE A 52 -2.02 1.74 1.11
CA ILE A 52 -3.13 2.03 2.04
C ILE A 52 -3.70 0.75 2.65
N HIS A 53 -3.90 -0.30 1.85
CA HIS A 53 -4.41 -1.58 2.34
C HIS A 53 -3.43 -2.24 3.33
N ASP A 54 -2.13 -2.22 3.03
CA ASP A 54 -1.09 -2.77 3.90
C ASP A 54 -0.97 -1.99 5.21
N ILE A 55 -1.08 -0.66 5.18
CA ILE A 55 -1.16 0.17 6.39
C ILE A 55 -2.40 -0.20 7.23
N LYS A 56 -3.58 -0.33 6.61
CA LYS A 56 -4.80 -0.75 7.31
C LYS A 56 -4.63 -2.11 7.98
N LYS A 57 -3.97 -3.05 7.31
CA LYS A 57 -3.65 -4.38 7.85
C LYS A 57 -2.72 -4.28 9.06
N ILE A 58 -1.62 -3.53 8.96
CA ILE A 58 -0.67 -3.32 10.06
C ILE A 58 -1.38 -2.72 11.28
N LEU A 59 -2.25 -1.73 11.07
CA LEU A 59 -3.04 -1.12 12.15
C LEU A 59 -4.10 -2.07 12.72
N HIS A 60 -4.68 -2.94 11.89
CA HIS A 60 -5.61 -3.97 12.33
C HIS A 60 -4.92 -5.01 13.22
N ASP A 61 -3.73 -5.47 12.83
CA ASP A 61 -2.93 -6.46 13.59
C ASP A 61 -2.61 -5.98 15.02
N VAL A 62 -2.59 -4.66 15.25
CA VAL A 62 -2.38 -4.07 16.58
C VAL A 62 -3.64 -3.52 17.23
N ASN A 63 -4.82 -3.93 16.75
CA ASN A 63 -6.13 -3.52 17.24
C ASN A 63 -6.32 -2.00 17.25
N LYS A 64 -5.70 -1.29 16.31
CA LYS A 64 -5.86 0.16 16.10
C LYS A 64 -6.80 0.50 14.94
N TYR A 65 -7.14 -0.48 14.11
CA TYR A 65 -8.03 -0.30 12.98
C TYR A 65 -8.94 -1.52 12.76
N GLU A 66 -10.20 -1.43 13.20
CA GLU A 66 -11.15 -2.55 13.11
C GLU A 66 -11.76 -2.75 11.72
N LYS A 67 -11.82 -1.71 10.89
CA LYS A 67 -12.52 -1.70 9.59
C LYS A 67 -11.71 -2.31 8.45
N TYR A 68 -10.75 -3.19 8.76
CA TYR A 68 -9.95 -3.85 7.73
C TYR A 68 -10.80 -4.91 7.01
N ASP A 69 -10.77 -4.91 5.68
CA ASP A 69 -11.39 -5.92 4.83
C ASP A 69 -10.29 -6.58 4.01
N ASP A 70 -10.00 -7.86 4.30
CA ASP A 70 -8.99 -8.68 3.61
C ASP A 70 -9.29 -8.82 2.11
N LYS A 71 -10.53 -8.60 1.68
CA LYS A 71 -10.97 -8.70 0.29
C LYS A 71 -10.96 -7.36 -0.43
N GLU A 72 -10.68 -6.24 0.25
CA GLU A 72 -10.66 -4.89 -0.35
C GLU A 72 -9.73 -4.86 -1.57
N MET A 73 -8.49 -5.34 -1.41
CA MET A 73 -7.50 -5.35 -2.48
C MET A 73 -7.92 -6.23 -3.66
N LYS A 74 -8.45 -7.43 -3.38
CA LYS A 74 -8.92 -8.36 -4.40
C LYS A 74 -10.12 -7.82 -5.20
N LYS A 75 -11.00 -7.03 -4.57
CA LYS A 75 -12.10 -6.35 -5.28
C LYS A 75 -11.55 -5.27 -6.20
N PHE A 76 -10.59 -4.50 -5.71
CA PHE A 76 -9.94 -3.43 -6.45
C PHE A 76 -9.14 -3.95 -7.67
N GLU A 77 -8.40 -5.05 -7.52
CA GLU A 77 -7.69 -5.71 -8.63
C GLU A 77 -8.64 -6.11 -9.76
N LYS A 78 -9.77 -6.75 -9.41
CA LYS A 78 -10.82 -7.09 -10.37
C LYS A 78 -11.48 -5.89 -11.05
N GLU A 79 -11.48 -4.73 -10.38
CA GLU A 79 -11.99 -3.50 -10.98
C GLU A 79 -10.98 -2.92 -11.97
N ILE A 80 -9.70 -2.85 -11.59
CA ILE A 80 -8.64 -2.37 -12.48
C ILE A 80 -8.50 -3.24 -13.73
N GLU A 81 -8.59 -4.57 -13.61
CA GLU A 81 -8.55 -5.48 -14.76
C GLU A 81 -9.60 -5.11 -15.83
N LYS A 82 -10.78 -4.62 -15.41
CA LYS A 82 -11.84 -4.18 -16.34
C LYS A 82 -11.57 -2.83 -17.01
N PHE A 83 -10.61 -2.05 -16.51
CA PHE A 83 -10.25 -0.74 -17.07
C PHE A 83 -9.05 -0.78 -18.04
N ASP A 84 -8.40 -1.94 -18.13
CA ASP A 84 -7.25 -2.22 -19.00
C ASP A 84 -7.65 -2.90 -20.34
N ASP A 85 -8.91 -3.37 -20.46
CA ASP A 85 -9.60 -3.73 -21.72
C ASP A 85 -10.19 -2.49 -22.43
#